data_AF-A0A936NAQ5-F1
#
_entry.id   AF-A0A936NAQ5-F1
#
_cell.length_a   1.000
_cell.length_b   1.000
_cell.length_c   1.000
_cell.angle_alpha   90.00
_cell.angle_beta   90.00
_cell.angle_gamma   90.00
#
_symmetry.space_group_name_H-M   'P 1'
#
loop_
_entity.id
_entity.type
_entity.pdbx_description
1 polymer ?
#
loop_
_entity_poly.entity_id
_entity_poly.type
_entity_poly.pdbx_seq_one_letter_code
_entity_poly.pdbx_strand_id
1 'polypeptide(L)'
;MILAQIQRRSMHLTHLEMARRLPTDSRLAVNWLERFEAYYRIWSTVSGLGGDLTAYRSTLLEEDRPWDQPPSEDWPDGYTQEFQAEGYGRSALFHYATFLVRLDGFMTRFGGQWLLSDGEAEQDVADATYRIGWHVSEMNQRDDSYLRSLHQKAGGEIHQFLTLLAADKQVGMVTHDEWQDWLRTCQCTWTHDDSQTDREHFPTSRTHPCIQADCQPHQVIRACTDFLLLVDEDWRRIADWYGLEEQVRVGIGGEALTNSPPTSSGERFVTRVGNR
;
A
#
# COMPACT_ATOMS: atom_id res chain seq x y z
N MET A 1 25.36 -8.76 -7.57
CA MET A 1 24.68 -9.19 -8.81
C MET A 1 24.66 -10.71 -9.01
N ILE A 2 25.79 -11.42 -9.04
CA ILE A 2 25.83 -12.87 -9.36
C ILE A 2 25.09 -13.75 -8.34
N LEU A 3 25.20 -13.44 -7.04
CA LEU A 3 24.52 -14.20 -5.99
C LEU A 3 22.98 -14.10 -6.06
N ALA A 4 22.45 -12.93 -6.42
CA ALA A 4 21.01 -12.73 -6.61
C ALA A 4 20.48 -13.54 -7.81
N GLN A 5 21.26 -13.64 -8.89
CA GLN A 5 20.89 -14.46 -10.07
C GLN A 5 20.91 -15.97 -9.76
N ILE A 6 21.87 -16.43 -8.96
CA ILE A 6 21.94 -17.84 -8.52
C ILE A 6 20.75 -18.17 -7.62
N GLN A 7 20.40 -17.27 -6.69
CA GLN A 7 19.24 -17.44 -5.81
C GLN A 7 17.93 -17.46 -6.61
N ARG A 8 17.74 -16.53 -7.58
CA ARG A 8 16.57 -16.54 -8.48
C ARG A 8 16.44 -17.84 -9.26
N ARG A 9 17.55 -18.36 -9.81
CA ARG A 9 17.55 -19.63 -10.54
C ARG A 9 17.21 -20.82 -9.65
N SER A 10 17.70 -20.84 -8.42
CA SER A 10 17.36 -21.89 -7.45
C SER A 10 15.88 -21.85 -7.08
N MET A 11 15.30 -20.66 -6.87
CA MET A 11 13.88 -20.50 -6.55
C MET A 11 12.99 -20.93 -7.72
N HIS A 12 13.35 -20.55 -8.95
CA HIS A 12 12.65 -20.97 -10.17
C HIS A 12 12.63 -22.51 -10.34
N LEU A 13 13.74 -23.20 -10.04
CA LEU A 13 13.79 -24.67 -10.11
C LEU A 13 12.92 -25.34 -9.05
N THR A 14 12.89 -24.79 -7.83
CA THR A 14 12.01 -25.29 -6.76
C THR A 14 10.53 -25.10 -7.11
N HIS A 15 10.17 -23.98 -7.75
CA HIS A 15 8.81 -23.70 -8.23
C HIS A 15 8.33 -24.71 -9.29
N LEU A 16 9.17 -24.98 -10.30
CA LEU A 16 8.88 -26.00 -11.32
C LEU A 16 8.68 -27.41 -10.73
N GLU A 17 9.33 -27.71 -9.60
CA GLU A 17 9.19 -28.97 -8.90
C GLU A 17 7.88 -29.03 -8.08
N MET A 18 7.43 -27.89 -7.54
CA MET A 18 6.18 -27.76 -6.80
C MET A 18 4.93 -27.78 -7.70
N ALA A 19 4.99 -27.15 -8.88
CA ALA A 19 3.90 -27.10 -9.87
C ALA A 19 3.49 -28.48 -10.42
N ARG A 20 4.33 -29.50 -10.27
CA ARG A 20 4.05 -30.87 -10.74
C ARG A 20 3.18 -31.71 -9.80
N ARG A 21 2.80 -31.20 -8.62
CA ARG A 21 2.05 -31.97 -7.60
C ARG A 21 0.61 -31.46 -7.50
N LEU A 22 -0.36 -32.33 -7.75
CA LEU A 22 -1.79 -32.05 -7.51
C LEU A 22 -2.01 -31.85 -5.99
N PRO A 23 -2.52 -30.68 -5.55
CA PRO A 23 -2.70 -30.41 -4.13
C PRO A 23 -4.12 -30.81 -3.74
N THR A 24 -4.34 -32.07 -3.37
CA THR A 24 -5.60 -32.45 -2.73
C THR A 24 -5.45 -33.07 -1.34
N ASP A 25 -4.22 -33.41 -0.90
CA ASP A 25 -3.98 -33.95 0.46
C ASP A 25 -2.57 -33.67 1.04
N SER A 26 -1.87 -32.63 0.58
CA SER A 26 -0.43 -32.44 0.88
C SER A 26 -0.14 -31.23 1.75
N ARG A 27 0.88 -31.31 2.62
CA ARG A 27 1.51 -30.20 3.39
C ARG A 27 1.76 -28.92 2.57
N LEU A 28 1.75 -29.02 1.23
CA LEU A 28 1.72 -27.91 0.29
C LEU A 28 0.54 -26.94 0.52
N ALA A 29 -0.67 -27.42 0.79
CA ALA A 29 -1.84 -26.55 1.00
C ALA A 29 -1.72 -25.68 2.28
N VAL A 30 -1.13 -26.22 3.35
CA VAL A 30 -0.85 -25.48 4.60
C VAL A 30 0.21 -24.39 4.39
N ASN A 31 1.18 -24.63 3.50
CA ASN A 31 2.22 -23.65 3.16
C ASN A 31 1.63 -22.46 2.38
N TRP A 32 0.61 -22.69 1.56
CA TRP A 32 -0.05 -21.64 0.78
C TRP A 32 -0.85 -20.66 1.64
N LEU A 33 -1.61 -21.14 2.63
CA LEU A 33 -2.38 -20.25 3.52
C LEU A 33 -1.45 -19.35 4.36
N GLU A 34 -0.38 -19.91 4.93
CA GLU A 34 0.58 -19.10 5.70
C GLU A 34 1.29 -18.04 4.85
N ARG A 35 1.56 -18.36 3.58
CA ARG A 35 2.13 -17.41 2.62
C ARG A 35 1.14 -16.35 2.22
N PHE A 36 -0.11 -16.72 2.00
CA PHE A 36 -1.20 -15.80 1.72
C PHE A 36 -1.38 -14.78 2.85
N GLU A 37 -1.46 -15.23 4.11
CA GLU A 37 -1.53 -14.32 5.26
C GLU A 37 -0.32 -13.37 5.31
N ALA A 38 0.86 -13.84 4.91
CA ALA A 38 2.04 -13.00 4.83
C ALA A 38 1.97 -12.00 3.67
N TYR A 39 1.48 -12.40 2.49
CA TYR A 39 1.22 -11.50 1.37
C TYR A 39 0.22 -10.43 1.76
N TYR A 40 -0.87 -10.79 2.43
CA TYR A 40 -1.87 -9.81 2.84
C TYR A 40 -1.38 -8.83 3.91
N ARG A 41 -0.44 -9.24 4.78
CA ARG A 41 0.23 -8.29 5.68
C ARG A 41 1.03 -7.24 4.92
N ILE A 42 1.64 -7.60 3.78
CA ILE A 42 2.33 -6.65 2.90
C ILE A 42 1.30 -5.83 2.12
N TRP A 43 0.30 -6.49 1.53
CA TRP A 43 -0.80 -5.88 0.77
C TRP A 43 -1.48 -4.78 1.58
N SER A 44 -1.85 -5.03 2.84
CA SER A 44 -2.51 -4.01 3.67
C SER A 44 -1.65 -2.77 3.87
N THR A 45 -0.34 -2.94 4.05
CA THR A 45 0.58 -1.82 4.23
C THR A 45 0.85 -1.06 2.92
N VAL A 46 0.92 -1.78 1.80
CA VAL A 46 1.06 -1.18 0.46
C VAL A 46 -0.22 -0.44 0.06
N SER A 47 -1.39 -0.98 0.40
CA SER A 47 -2.67 -0.32 0.22
C SER A 47 -2.77 0.95 1.06
N GLY A 48 -2.35 0.90 2.33
CA GLY A 48 -2.28 2.09 3.18
C GLY A 48 -1.32 3.14 2.63
N LEU A 49 -0.13 2.72 2.17
CA LEU A 49 0.85 3.61 1.55
C LEU A 49 0.29 4.30 0.31
N GLY A 50 -0.21 3.54 -0.68
CA GLY A 50 -0.78 4.11 -1.90
C GLY A 50 -2.00 4.99 -1.62
N GLY A 51 -2.84 4.59 -0.66
CA GLY A 51 -4.01 5.35 -0.21
C GLY A 51 -3.64 6.69 0.40
N ASP A 52 -2.69 6.72 1.34
CA ASP A 52 -2.29 7.97 2.01
C ASP A 52 -1.47 8.88 1.10
N LEU A 53 -0.67 8.35 0.17
CA LEU A 53 -0.01 9.16 -0.87
C LEU A 53 -1.04 9.80 -1.81
N THR A 54 -2.09 9.06 -2.17
CA THR A 54 -3.20 9.58 -2.98
C THR A 54 -3.96 10.65 -2.19
N ALA A 55 -4.31 10.36 -0.93
CA ALA A 55 -5.03 11.28 -0.07
C ALA A 55 -4.25 12.58 0.20
N TYR A 56 -2.92 12.50 0.39
CA TYR A 56 -2.05 13.67 0.48
C TYR A 56 -2.29 14.62 -0.70
N ARG A 57 -2.25 14.08 -1.93
CA ARG A 57 -2.35 14.93 -3.12
C ARG A 57 -3.80 15.32 -3.43
N SER A 58 -4.76 14.41 -3.29
CA SER A 58 -6.19 14.72 -3.44
C SER A 58 -6.62 15.83 -2.50
N THR A 59 -6.18 15.80 -1.24
CA THR A 59 -6.47 16.86 -0.26
C THR A 59 -6.04 18.22 -0.81
N LEU A 60 -4.87 18.32 -1.45
CA LEU A 60 -4.36 19.58 -2.03
C LEU A 60 -5.08 20.04 -3.32
N LEU A 61 -5.91 19.18 -3.92
CA LEU A 61 -6.69 19.49 -5.11
C LEU A 61 -8.10 20.04 -4.79
N GLU A 62 -8.55 19.93 -3.54
CA GLU A 62 -9.85 20.44 -3.10
C GLU A 62 -9.91 21.98 -3.17
N GLU A 63 -10.64 22.50 -4.17
CA GLU A 63 -10.70 23.94 -4.48
C GLU A 63 -11.39 24.77 -3.39
N ASP A 64 -12.37 24.18 -2.70
CA ASP A 64 -13.16 24.83 -1.66
C ASP A 64 -12.43 24.91 -0.31
N ARG A 65 -11.25 24.30 -0.22
CA ARG A 65 -10.38 24.29 0.96
C ARG A 65 -11.14 23.93 2.25
N PRO A 66 -11.84 22.78 2.30
CA PRO A 66 -12.81 22.47 3.36
C PRO A 66 -12.15 22.25 4.73
N TRP A 67 -10.83 22.05 4.74
CA TRP A 67 -10.02 21.83 5.93
C TRP A 67 -9.57 23.14 6.60
N ASP A 68 -9.62 24.28 5.91
CA ASP A 68 -9.14 25.53 6.47
C ASP A 68 -10.05 25.99 7.63
N GLN A 69 -9.47 26.10 8.83
CA GLN A 69 -10.18 26.54 10.03
C GLN A 69 -9.42 27.71 10.68
N PRO A 70 -10.16 28.72 11.20
CA PRO A 70 -9.53 29.82 11.91
C PRO A 70 -8.85 29.31 13.20
N PRO A 71 -7.93 30.12 13.77
CA PRO A 71 -7.33 29.86 15.07
C PRO A 71 -8.34 29.43 16.15
N SER A 72 -7.97 28.39 16.91
CA SER A 72 -8.75 27.83 18.01
C SER A 72 -7.83 27.45 19.20
N GLU A 73 -8.41 26.98 20.31
CA GLU A 73 -7.64 26.53 21.47
C GLU A 73 -6.74 25.33 21.14
N ASP A 74 -7.25 24.40 20.33
CA ASP A 74 -6.50 23.22 19.87
C ASP A 74 -5.48 23.58 18.75
N TRP A 75 -5.77 24.63 17.98
CA TRP A 75 -4.95 25.08 16.84
C TRP A 75 -4.73 26.60 16.87
N PRO A 76 -3.75 27.10 17.67
CA PRO A 76 -3.56 28.54 17.86
C PRO A 76 -3.21 29.32 16.59
N ASP A 77 -2.60 28.65 15.60
CA ASP A 77 -2.24 29.25 14.31
C ASP A 77 -3.30 28.98 13.22
N GLY A 78 -4.40 28.31 13.57
CA GLY A 78 -5.39 27.77 12.63
C GLY A 78 -5.02 26.39 12.09
N TYR A 79 -5.95 25.79 11.37
CA TYR A 79 -5.77 24.52 10.68
C TYR A 79 -5.82 24.78 9.18
N THR A 80 -4.91 24.18 8.41
CA THR A 80 -4.87 24.37 6.95
C THR A 80 -4.98 23.06 6.19
N GLN A 81 -5.46 23.13 4.96
CA GLN A 81 -5.46 22.03 4.00
C GLN A 81 -4.07 21.44 3.78
N GLU A 82 -3.03 22.28 3.79
CA GLU A 82 -1.64 21.82 3.70
C GLU A 82 -1.24 21.02 4.94
N PHE A 83 -1.65 21.45 6.13
CA PHE A 83 -1.41 20.71 7.37
C PHE A 83 -2.16 19.36 7.40
N GLN A 84 -3.39 19.31 6.89
CA GLN A 84 -4.14 18.06 6.68
C GLN A 84 -3.38 17.12 5.73
N ALA A 85 -2.96 17.64 4.57
CA ALA A 85 -2.21 16.87 3.57
C ALA A 85 -0.93 16.30 4.18
N GLU A 86 -0.12 17.12 4.86
CA GLU A 86 1.08 16.67 5.58
C GLU A 86 0.79 15.60 6.64
N GLY A 87 -0.42 15.57 7.21
CA GLY A 87 -0.93 14.48 8.04
C GLY A 87 -0.97 13.15 7.30
N TYR A 88 -1.59 13.10 6.12
CA TYR A 88 -1.55 11.92 5.24
C TYR A 88 -0.13 11.58 4.81
N GLY A 89 0.71 12.59 4.53
CA GLY A 89 2.12 12.37 4.22
C GLY A 89 2.87 11.65 5.34
N ARG A 90 2.64 12.03 6.61
CA ARG A 90 3.20 11.36 7.79
C ARG A 90 2.69 9.93 7.95
N SER A 91 1.40 9.71 7.69
CA SER A 91 0.79 8.38 7.74
C SER A 91 1.33 7.46 6.63
N ALA A 92 1.53 7.99 5.42
CA ALA A 92 2.19 7.28 4.32
C ALA A 92 3.61 6.84 4.69
N LEU A 93 4.41 7.70 5.34
CA LEU A 93 5.75 7.33 5.82
C LEU A 93 5.69 6.17 6.84
N PHE A 94 4.71 6.19 7.74
CA PHE A 94 4.48 5.09 8.67
C PHE A 94 4.15 3.79 7.91
N HIS A 95 3.23 3.83 6.94
CA HIS A 95 2.89 2.67 6.12
C HIS A 95 4.08 2.15 5.31
N TYR A 96 4.93 3.02 4.78
CA TYR A 96 6.18 2.62 4.15
C TYR A 96 7.12 1.90 5.13
N ALA A 97 7.29 2.43 6.36
CA ALA A 97 8.07 1.76 7.39
C ALA A 97 7.48 0.40 7.79
N THR A 98 6.15 0.29 7.90
CA THR A 98 5.49 -0.99 8.15
C THR A 98 5.71 -1.96 6.99
N PHE A 99 5.58 -1.51 5.74
CA PHE A 99 5.88 -2.30 4.54
C PHE A 99 7.30 -2.88 4.59
N LEU A 100 8.30 -2.05 4.91
CA LEU A 100 9.68 -2.51 5.07
C LEU A 100 9.83 -3.61 6.13
N VAL A 101 9.16 -3.47 7.29
CA VAL A 101 9.17 -4.49 8.36
C VAL A 101 8.47 -5.78 7.91
N ARG A 102 7.33 -5.68 7.21
CA ARG A 102 6.60 -6.86 6.73
C ARG A 102 7.37 -7.58 5.62
N LEU A 103 7.99 -6.83 4.71
CA LEU A 103 8.82 -7.39 3.65
C LEU A 103 10.06 -8.08 4.23
N ASP A 104 10.76 -7.46 5.18
CA ASP A 104 11.91 -8.09 5.87
C ASP A 104 11.50 -9.36 6.61
N GLY A 105 10.35 -9.34 7.29
CA GLY A 105 9.79 -10.51 7.95
C GLY A 105 9.43 -11.62 6.96
N PHE A 106 8.87 -11.26 5.79
CA PHE A 106 8.58 -12.20 4.71
C PHE A 106 9.87 -12.81 4.13
N MET A 107 10.87 -11.99 3.86
CA MET A 107 12.17 -12.44 3.39
C MET A 107 12.86 -13.37 4.40
N THR A 108 12.82 -13.03 5.69
CA THR A 108 13.41 -13.84 6.75
C THR A 108 12.69 -15.18 6.91
N ARG A 109 11.35 -15.19 6.87
CA ARG A 109 10.54 -16.40 7.09
C ARG A 109 10.51 -17.32 5.87
N PHE A 110 10.40 -16.75 4.68
CA PHE A 110 10.13 -17.50 3.44
C PHE A 110 11.25 -17.40 2.39
N GLY A 111 12.39 -16.77 2.74
CA GLY A 111 13.53 -16.61 1.83
C GLY A 111 13.28 -15.67 0.64
N GLY A 112 12.19 -14.89 0.69
CA GLY A 112 11.76 -14.04 -0.43
C GLY A 112 11.07 -14.79 -1.57
N GLN A 113 10.65 -16.04 -1.34
CA GLN A 113 9.94 -16.83 -2.34
C GLN A 113 8.49 -16.34 -2.45
N TRP A 114 8.21 -15.45 -3.40
CA TRP A 114 6.87 -15.25 -3.92
C TRP A 114 6.50 -16.58 -4.57
N LEU A 115 5.62 -17.37 -3.95
CA LEU A 115 5.04 -18.55 -4.56
C LEU A 115 3.71 -18.06 -5.09
N LEU A 116 3.62 -17.92 -6.41
CA LEU A 116 2.41 -17.51 -7.12
C LEU A 116 2.07 -18.56 -8.17
N SER A 117 0.96 -18.38 -8.86
CA SER A 117 0.41 -19.41 -9.75
C SER A 117 1.38 -19.82 -10.87
N ASP A 118 2.22 -18.89 -11.34
CA ASP A 118 3.27 -19.10 -12.31
C ASP A 118 4.48 -18.18 -12.05
N GLY A 119 5.60 -18.45 -12.73
CA GLY A 119 6.84 -17.71 -12.52
C GLY A 119 6.85 -16.28 -13.08
N GLU A 120 5.91 -15.92 -13.96
CA GLU A 120 5.76 -14.55 -14.47
C GLU A 120 5.13 -13.69 -13.37
N ALA A 121 4.04 -14.17 -12.77
CA ALA A 121 3.41 -13.52 -11.62
C ALA A 121 4.40 -13.31 -10.46
N GLU A 122 5.24 -14.30 -10.16
CA GLU A 122 6.30 -14.18 -9.12
C GLU A 122 7.28 -13.05 -9.42
N GLN A 123 7.71 -12.92 -10.67
CA GLN A 123 8.64 -11.90 -11.09
C GLN A 123 7.98 -10.51 -11.09
N ASP A 124 6.73 -10.41 -11.54
CA ASP A 124 5.98 -9.17 -11.58
C ASP A 124 5.72 -8.61 -10.17
N VAL A 125 5.37 -9.46 -9.20
CA VAL A 125 5.22 -9.05 -7.79
C VAL A 125 6.56 -8.62 -7.19
N ALA A 126 7.64 -9.34 -7.50
CA ALA A 126 8.97 -8.95 -7.05
C ALA A 126 9.40 -7.59 -7.63
N ASP A 127 9.10 -7.33 -8.91
CA ASP A 127 9.44 -6.08 -9.59
C ASP A 127 8.55 -4.91 -9.13
N ALA A 128 7.26 -5.14 -8.85
CA ALA A 128 6.38 -4.16 -8.22
C ALA A 128 6.91 -3.78 -6.81
N THR A 129 7.26 -4.78 -6.00
CA THR A 129 7.85 -4.59 -4.67
C THR A 129 9.15 -3.78 -4.74
N TYR A 130 10.03 -4.09 -5.70
CA TYR A 130 11.27 -3.36 -5.92
C TYR A 130 11.01 -1.90 -6.33
N ARG A 131 10.04 -1.66 -7.24
CA ARG A 131 9.67 -0.33 -7.69
C ARG A 131 9.12 0.55 -6.57
N ILE A 132 8.40 0.00 -5.59
CA ILE A 132 7.97 0.76 -4.41
C ILE A 132 9.19 1.38 -3.71
N GLY A 133 10.19 0.59 -3.34
CA GLY A 133 11.40 1.11 -2.68
C GLY A 133 12.27 1.97 -3.59
N TRP A 134 12.32 1.68 -4.90
CA TRP A 134 13.13 2.44 -5.86
C TRP A 134 12.64 3.88 -6.08
N HIS A 135 11.33 4.10 -6.08
CA HIS A 135 10.73 5.40 -6.34
C HIS A 135 10.48 6.24 -5.06
N VAL A 136 10.63 5.63 -3.89
CA VAL A 136 10.44 6.29 -2.60
C VAL A 136 11.66 7.14 -2.26
N SER A 137 11.55 8.46 -2.51
CA SER A 137 12.52 9.50 -2.08
C SER A 137 13.99 9.19 -2.42
N GLU A 138 14.93 10.02 -1.96
CA GLU A 138 16.37 9.72 -2.08
C GLU A 138 16.88 8.79 -0.95
N MET A 139 15.95 8.09 -0.27
CA MET A 139 16.28 7.19 0.82
C MET A 139 17.12 6.00 0.34
N ASN A 140 18.11 5.64 1.15
CA ASN A 140 18.96 4.47 0.91
C ASN A 140 18.73 3.39 1.97
N GLN A 141 19.46 2.28 1.87
CA GLN A 141 19.33 1.14 2.79
C GLN A 141 19.54 1.49 4.28
N ARG A 142 20.34 2.53 4.57
CA ARG A 142 20.53 3.02 5.94
C ARG A 142 19.22 3.59 6.48
N ASP A 143 18.53 4.38 5.67
CA ASP A 143 17.30 5.05 6.05
C ASP A 143 16.16 4.03 6.18
N ASP A 144 16.09 3.04 5.28
CA ASP A 144 15.19 1.89 5.43
C ASP A 144 15.44 1.13 6.75
N SER A 145 16.72 0.91 7.10
CA SER A 145 17.11 0.24 8.35
C SER A 145 16.71 1.04 9.59
N TYR A 146 16.87 2.37 9.52
CA TYR A 146 16.41 3.29 10.54
C TYR A 146 14.89 3.21 10.71
N LEU A 147 14.12 3.33 9.63
CA LEU A 147 12.66 3.28 9.64
C LEU A 147 12.12 1.94 10.19
N ARG A 148 12.71 0.80 9.80
CA ARG A 148 12.37 -0.50 10.39
C ARG A 148 12.61 -0.53 11.90
N SER A 149 13.77 -0.05 12.32
CA SER A 149 14.15 -0.01 13.75
C SER A 149 13.21 0.92 14.54
N LEU A 150 12.85 2.07 13.97
CA LEU A 150 11.93 3.03 14.56
C LEU A 150 10.53 2.44 14.71
N HIS A 151 10.02 1.79 13.66
CA HIS A 151 8.73 1.11 13.68
C HIS A 151 8.67 0.00 14.74
N GLN A 152 9.74 -0.79 14.89
CA GLN A 152 9.81 -1.81 15.94
C GLN A 152 9.82 -1.20 17.35
N LYS A 153 10.59 -0.13 17.57
CA LYS A 153 10.59 0.61 18.85
C LYS A 153 9.24 1.23 19.17
N ALA A 154 8.50 1.65 18.15
CA ALA A 154 7.16 2.20 18.29
C ALA A 154 6.09 1.14 18.61
N GLY A 155 6.43 -0.16 18.62
CA GLY A 155 5.47 -1.23 18.84
C GLY A 155 4.46 -1.42 17.70
N GLY A 156 4.71 -0.81 16.53
CA GLY A 156 3.77 -0.81 15.41
C GLY A 156 2.62 0.20 15.52
N GLU A 157 2.69 1.15 16.45
CA GLU A 157 1.68 2.21 16.62
C GLU A 157 2.13 3.52 15.97
N ILE A 158 1.27 4.11 15.13
CA ILE A 158 1.57 5.33 14.37
C ILE A 158 1.89 6.53 15.27
N HIS A 159 1.13 6.73 16.34
CA HIS A 159 1.35 7.86 17.25
C HIS A 159 2.73 7.81 17.91
N GLN A 160 3.11 6.62 18.39
CA GLN A 160 4.42 6.41 18.99
C GLN A 160 5.54 6.53 17.94
N PHE A 161 5.32 6.05 16.72
CA PHE A 161 6.26 6.17 15.61
C PHE A 161 6.56 7.64 15.30
N LEU A 162 5.52 8.47 15.09
CA LEU A 162 5.69 9.90 14.80
C LEU A 162 6.31 10.66 15.96
N THR A 163 5.97 10.29 17.20
CA THR A 163 6.59 10.88 18.40
C THR A 163 8.10 10.58 18.46
N LEU A 164 8.50 9.34 18.19
CA LEU A 164 9.91 8.94 18.17
C LEU A 164 10.66 9.57 16.99
N LEU A 165 10.02 9.67 15.81
CA LEU A 165 10.57 10.33 14.63
C LEU A 165 10.90 11.80 14.93
N ALA A 166 9.95 12.53 15.53
CA ALA A 166 10.13 13.94 15.87
C ALA A 166 11.15 14.17 17.01
N ALA A 167 11.30 13.20 17.92
CA ALA A 167 12.26 13.28 19.02
C ALA A 167 13.73 13.14 18.55
N ASP A 168 13.97 12.42 17.45
CA ASP A 168 15.29 12.21 16.88
C ASP A 168 15.68 13.37 15.93
N LYS A 169 16.41 14.34 16.48
CA LYS A 169 16.85 15.54 15.76
C LYS A 169 17.94 15.31 14.72
N GLN A 170 18.53 14.12 14.65
CA GLN A 170 19.64 13.85 13.72
C GLN A 170 19.16 13.12 12.48
N VAL A 171 18.50 11.97 12.66
CA VAL A 171 18.06 11.15 11.53
C VAL A 171 16.56 11.30 11.32
N GLY A 172 15.78 11.32 12.40
CA GLY A 172 14.32 11.34 12.33
C GLY A 172 13.76 12.59 11.66
N MET A 173 14.18 13.77 12.13
CA MET A 173 13.76 15.05 11.54
C MET A 173 14.20 15.18 10.07
N VAL A 174 15.44 14.79 9.74
CA VAL A 174 15.93 14.85 8.35
C VAL A 174 15.12 13.92 7.46
N THR A 175 14.87 12.68 7.90
CA THR A 175 14.06 11.69 7.16
C THR A 175 12.64 12.20 6.95
N HIS A 176 12.05 12.81 7.98
CA HIS A 176 10.72 13.42 7.90
C HIS A 176 10.68 14.56 6.86
N ASP A 177 11.64 15.47 6.93
CA ASP A 177 11.66 16.67 6.09
C ASP A 177 11.93 16.29 4.62
N GLU A 178 12.88 15.39 4.36
CA GLU A 178 13.15 14.85 3.02
C GLU A 178 11.92 14.13 2.44
N TRP A 179 11.20 13.38 3.27
CA TRP A 179 9.95 12.73 2.85
C TRP A 179 8.87 13.74 2.46
N GLN A 180 8.64 14.77 3.29
CA GLN A 180 7.66 15.81 2.99
C GLN A 180 8.07 16.63 1.76
N ASP A 181 9.35 16.95 1.60
CA ASP A 181 9.86 17.64 0.42
C ASP A 181 9.69 16.81 -0.85
N TRP A 182 9.95 15.50 -0.78
CA TRP A 182 9.67 14.58 -1.88
C TRP A 182 8.19 14.57 -2.28
N LEU A 183 7.27 14.56 -1.32
CA LEU A 183 5.83 14.68 -1.60
C LEU A 183 5.47 16.00 -2.30
N ARG A 184 6.06 17.11 -1.85
CA ARG A 184 5.84 18.46 -2.43
C ARG A 184 6.33 18.58 -3.87
N THR A 185 7.18 17.67 -4.37
CA THR A 185 7.55 17.64 -5.79
C THR A 185 6.39 17.30 -6.71
N CYS A 186 5.31 16.69 -6.18
CA CYS A 186 4.14 16.36 -6.96
C CYS A 186 3.30 17.59 -7.32
N GLN A 187 3.16 17.86 -8.62
CA GLN A 187 2.27 18.91 -9.16
C GLN A 187 1.12 18.35 -10.00
N CYS A 188 0.91 17.03 -9.98
CA CYS A 188 -0.12 16.38 -10.78
C CYS A 188 -1.52 16.81 -10.34
N THR A 189 -2.45 16.91 -11.27
CA THR A 189 -3.85 17.24 -10.98
C THR A 189 -4.73 16.16 -11.59
N TRP A 190 -5.88 15.89 -10.98
CA TRP A 190 -6.90 15.04 -11.56
C TRP A 190 -8.25 15.37 -10.92
N THR A 191 -9.32 15.01 -11.62
CA THR A 191 -10.70 15.02 -11.12
C THR A 191 -11.26 13.61 -11.15
N HIS A 192 -12.33 13.35 -10.40
CA HIS A 192 -12.98 12.03 -10.40
C HIS A 192 -13.51 11.62 -11.78
N ASP A 193 -13.93 12.59 -12.59
CA ASP A 193 -14.47 12.36 -13.93
C ASP A 193 -13.38 11.98 -14.94
N ASP A 194 -12.09 12.16 -14.60
CA ASP A 194 -10.97 11.85 -15.49
C ASP A 194 -10.68 10.34 -15.58
N SER A 195 -11.28 9.50 -14.72
CA SER A 195 -11.00 8.06 -14.67
C SER A 195 -11.44 7.32 -15.94
N GLN A 196 -10.46 6.80 -16.68
CA GLN A 196 -10.69 5.99 -17.87
C GLN A 196 -10.80 4.50 -17.50
N THR A 197 -12.01 4.05 -17.12
CA THR A 197 -12.41 2.63 -16.91
C THR A 197 -11.57 1.84 -15.88
N ASP A 198 -12.09 1.72 -14.66
CA ASP A 198 -11.33 1.33 -13.47
C ASP A 198 -11.10 -0.18 -13.29
N ARG A 199 -9.83 -0.55 -13.26
CA ARG A 199 -9.31 -1.69 -12.48
C ARG A 199 -8.22 -1.28 -11.51
N GLU A 200 -7.83 0.00 -11.45
CA GLU A 200 -6.71 0.44 -10.61
C GLU A 200 -7.19 0.82 -9.20
N HIS A 201 -6.34 0.61 -8.20
CA HIS A 201 -6.65 0.97 -6.81
C HIS A 201 -6.54 2.48 -6.56
N PHE A 202 -5.69 3.17 -7.33
CA PHE A 202 -5.34 4.57 -7.13
C PHE A 202 -5.24 5.32 -8.47
N PRO A 203 -5.36 6.65 -8.48
CA PRO A 203 -5.12 7.47 -9.67
C PRO A 203 -3.67 7.33 -10.15
N THR A 204 -3.48 6.94 -11.41
CA THR A 204 -2.16 6.90 -12.05
C THR A 204 -2.19 7.54 -13.43
N SER A 205 -1.02 7.74 -14.03
CA SER A 205 -0.89 8.22 -15.42
C SER A 205 -1.52 7.29 -16.47
N ARG A 206 -1.87 6.05 -16.12
CA ARG A 206 -2.59 5.13 -17.02
C ARG A 206 -4.08 5.42 -17.07
N THR A 207 -4.66 5.87 -15.96
CA THR A 207 -6.10 6.10 -15.80
C THR A 207 -6.48 7.59 -15.87
N HIS A 208 -5.56 8.49 -15.52
CA HIS A 208 -5.79 9.93 -15.42
C HIS A 208 -4.74 10.70 -16.25
N PRO A 209 -5.13 11.34 -17.38
CA PRO A 209 -4.19 12.00 -18.30
C PRO A 209 -3.37 13.15 -17.70
N CYS A 210 -3.88 13.81 -16.67
CA CYS A 210 -3.21 14.94 -16.02
C CYS A 210 -2.17 14.51 -14.96
N ILE A 211 -2.00 13.20 -14.74
CA ILE A 211 -0.93 12.64 -13.93
C ILE A 211 0.29 12.39 -14.82
N GLN A 212 1.41 13.04 -14.51
CA GLN A 212 2.65 12.90 -15.26
C GLN A 212 3.29 11.53 -14.98
N ALA A 213 3.77 10.85 -16.04
CA ALA A 213 4.36 9.52 -15.94
C ALA A 213 5.71 9.49 -15.19
N ASP A 214 6.40 10.62 -15.10
CA ASP A 214 7.69 10.81 -14.42
C ASP A 214 7.56 11.36 -12.99
N CYS A 215 6.35 11.65 -12.52
CA CYS A 215 6.09 12.12 -11.16
C CYS A 215 6.45 11.02 -10.15
N GLN A 216 7.50 11.26 -9.35
CA GLN A 216 8.04 10.26 -8.43
C GLN A 216 6.99 9.72 -7.43
N PRO A 217 6.20 10.56 -6.73
CA PRO A 217 5.10 10.05 -5.89
C PRO A 217 4.11 9.16 -6.64
N HIS A 218 3.73 9.51 -7.88
CA HIS A 218 2.82 8.69 -8.67
C HIS A 218 3.47 7.41 -9.21
N GLN A 219 4.80 7.35 -9.35
CA GLN A 219 5.51 6.11 -9.65
C GLN A 219 5.42 5.13 -8.47
N VAL A 220 5.47 5.61 -7.22
CA VAL A 220 5.21 4.80 -6.03
C VAL A 220 3.75 4.35 -5.98
N ILE A 221 2.79 5.26 -6.20
CA ILE A 221 1.35 4.93 -6.23
C ILE A 221 1.05 3.86 -7.29
N ARG A 222 1.65 3.99 -8.48
CA ARG A 222 1.55 2.98 -9.55
C ARG A 222 2.16 1.65 -9.14
N ALA A 223 3.33 1.64 -8.50
CA ALA A 223 3.95 0.40 -8.02
C ALA A 223 3.11 -0.28 -6.92
N CYS A 224 2.47 0.51 -6.05
CA CYS A 224 1.49 0.02 -5.09
C CYS A 224 0.30 -0.63 -5.81
N THR A 225 -0.30 0.07 -6.77
CA THR A 225 -1.41 -0.47 -7.60
C THR A 225 -1.03 -1.78 -8.28
N ASP A 226 0.12 -1.84 -8.94
CA ASP A 226 0.61 -3.05 -9.60
C ASP A 226 0.73 -4.21 -8.59
N PHE A 227 1.33 -3.97 -7.42
CA PHE A 227 1.46 -5.00 -6.38
C PHE A 227 0.11 -5.53 -5.90
N LEU A 228 -0.84 -4.63 -5.59
CA LEU A 228 -2.16 -5.02 -5.08
C LEU A 228 -2.93 -5.86 -6.10
N LEU A 229 -2.94 -5.43 -7.36
CA LEU A 229 -3.62 -6.17 -8.44
C LEU A 229 -3.01 -7.54 -8.67
N LEU A 230 -1.68 -7.64 -8.75
CA LEU A 230 -1.01 -8.93 -8.96
C LEU A 230 -1.33 -9.92 -7.84
N VAL A 231 -1.31 -9.47 -6.58
CA VAL A 231 -1.64 -10.34 -5.44
C VAL A 231 -3.11 -10.75 -5.45
N ASP A 232 -4.02 -9.82 -5.73
CA ASP A 232 -5.47 -10.11 -5.74
C ASP A 232 -5.87 -11.02 -6.92
N GLU A 233 -5.35 -10.75 -8.12
CA GLU A 233 -5.60 -11.56 -9.32
C GLU A 233 -5.03 -12.98 -9.19
N ASP A 234 -3.79 -13.11 -8.70
CA ASP A 234 -3.16 -14.41 -8.51
C ASP A 234 -3.86 -15.21 -7.41
N TRP A 235 -4.30 -14.54 -6.34
CA TRP A 235 -5.08 -15.19 -5.30
C TRP A 235 -6.36 -15.82 -5.86
N ARG A 236 -7.10 -15.10 -6.69
CA ARG A 236 -8.33 -15.62 -7.31
C ARG A 236 -8.07 -16.83 -8.20
N ARG A 237 -6.93 -16.84 -8.88
CA ARG A 237 -6.51 -17.98 -9.73
C ARG A 237 -6.18 -19.22 -8.91
N ILE A 238 -5.67 -19.05 -7.69
CA ILE A 238 -5.28 -20.16 -6.81
C ILE A 238 -6.43 -20.61 -5.91
N ALA A 239 -7.32 -19.68 -5.54
CA ALA A 239 -8.40 -19.87 -4.58
C ALA A 239 -9.69 -20.43 -5.22
N ASP A 240 -9.57 -21.36 -6.17
CA ASP A 240 -10.69 -22.05 -6.83
C ASP A 240 -11.68 -22.68 -5.82
N TRP A 241 -11.24 -23.00 -4.60
CA TRP A 241 -12.06 -23.61 -3.55
C TRP A 241 -12.89 -22.62 -2.71
N TYR A 242 -12.62 -21.31 -2.77
CA TYR A 242 -13.34 -20.30 -1.98
C TYR A 242 -14.56 -19.70 -2.70
N GLY A 243 -14.81 -20.08 -3.96
CA GLY A 243 -15.97 -19.59 -4.72
C GLY A 243 -15.94 -18.07 -4.93
N LEU A 244 -14.75 -17.48 -5.07
CA LEU A 244 -14.58 -16.05 -5.31
C LEU A 244 -15.14 -15.68 -6.69
N GLU A 245 -15.85 -14.55 -6.79
CA GLU A 245 -16.27 -14.00 -8.07
C GLU A 245 -15.04 -13.69 -8.95
N GLU A 246 -15.17 -13.82 -10.28
CA GLU A 246 -14.04 -13.71 -11.22
C GLU A 246 -13.46 -12.27 -11.31
N GLN A 247 -14.23 -11.23 -10.97
CA GLN A 247 -13.81 -9.81 -11.08
C GLN A 247 -13.30 -9.19 -9.77
N VAL A 248 -12.09 -8.59 -9.81
CA VAL A 248 -11.48 -7.87 -8.67
C VAL A 248 -12.38 -6.69 -8.33
N ARG A 249 -13.02 -6.74 -7.16
CA ARG A 249 -13.71 -5.59 -6.59
C ARG A 249 -12.65 -4.74 -5.90
N VAL A 250 -12.17 -3.71 -6.57
CA VAL A 250 -11.38 -2.65 -5.92
C VAL A 250 -12.26 -2.04 -4.83
N GLY A 251 -11.74 -1.97 -3.60
CA GLY A 251 -12.49 -1.39 -2.48
C GLY A 251 -12.85 0.07 -2.72
N ILE A 252 -13.83 0.58 -1.97
CA ILE A 252 -14.19 2.01 -2.00
C ILE A 252 -12.96 2.79 -1.49
N GLY A 253 -12.34 3.59 -2.36
CA GLY A 253 -11.23 4.47 -1.98
C GLY A 253 -11.66 5.51 -0.95
N GLY A 254 -10.72 6.09 -0.20
CA GLY A 254 -11.01 7.10 0.83
C GLY A 254 -11.86 8.27 0.31
N GLU A 255 -11.65 8.66 -0.94
CA GLU A 255 -12.39 9.70 -1.66
C GLU A 255 -13.86 9.33 -1.97
N ALA A 256 -14.17 8.06 -2.13
CA ALA A 256 -15.55 7.61 -2.33
C ALA A 256 -16.31 7.47 -0.99
N LEU A 257 -15.59 7.41 0.13
CA LEU A 257 -16.16 7.46 1.48
C LEU A 257 -16.52 8.89 1.91
N THR A 258 -15.78 9.92 1.49
CA THR A 258 -16.09 11.33 1.78
C THR A 258 -17.30 11.84 1.00
N ASN A 259 -17.53 11.31 -0.21
CA ASN A 259 -18.70 11.61 -1.04
C ASN A 259 -19.96 10.78 -0.72
N SER A 260 -19.85 9.81 0.20
CA SER A 260 -20.98 9.03 0.68
C SER A 260 -21.63 9.76 1.87
N PRO A 261 -22.93 10.13 1.82
CA PRO A 261 -23.58 10.72 2.99
C PRO A 261 -23.47 9.73 4.16
N PRO A 262 -23.23 10.19 5.41
CA PRO A 262 -23.25 9.29 6.55
C PRO A 262 -24.62 8.63 6.57
N THR A 263 -24.67 7.34 6.28
CA THR A 263 -25.92 6.57 6.39
C THR A 263 -26.33 6.65 7.84
N SER A 264 -27.32 7.50 8.12
CA SER A 264 -28.01 7.57 9.38
C SER A 264 -28.50 6.15 9.70
N SER A 265 -27.85 5.52 10.67
CA SER A 265 -28.30 4.29 11.29
C SER A 265 -29.69 4.52 11.87
N GLY A 266 -30.70 3.91 11.24
CA GLY A 266 -32.07 4.20 11.64
C GLY A 266 -33.19 3.37 11.03
N GLU A 267 -32.93 2.26 10.33
CA GLU A 267 -34.02 1.34 9.97
C GLU A 267 -33.75 -0.10 10.39
N ARG A 268 -34.70 -0.56 11.20
CA ARG A 268 -34.77 -1.85 11.87
C ARG A 268 -34.66 -2.98 10.84
N PHE A 269 -33.66 -3.85 11.01
CA PHE A 269 -33.72 -5.21 10.49
C PHE A 269 -34.89 -5.93 11.16
N VAL A 270 -36.07 -5.85 10.54
CA VAL A 270 -37.16 -6.79 10.81
C VAL A 270 -36.79 -8.08 10.09
N THR A 271 -36.31 -9.04 10.88
CA THR A 271 -36.15 -10.44 10.50
C THR A 271 -37.50 -10.98 10.01
N ARG A 272 -37.67 -11.14 8.68
CA ARG A 272 -38.64 -12.10 8.15
C ARG A 272 -38.04 -13.50 8.26
N VAL A 273 -38.30 -14.12 9.42
CA VAL A 273 -38.29 -15.57 9.58
C VAL A 273 -39.33 -16.14 8.61
N GLY A 274 -38.92 -17.08 7.77
CA GLY A 274 -39.78 -17.71 6.77
C GLY A 274 -40.92 -18.52 7.38
N ASN A 275 -41.90 -18.86 6.54
CA ASN A 275 -42.69 -20.06 6.73
C ASN A 275 -43.34 -20.50 5.41
N ARG A 276 -42.95 -21.71 5.00
CA ARG A 276 -43.61 -22.71 4.13
C ARG A 276 -43.81 -22.39 2.65
#